data_AF-A0AA35WDK1-F1
#
_entry.id   AF-A0AA35WDK1-F1
#
_cell.length_a   1.000
_cell.length_b   1.000
_cell.length_c   1.000
_cell.angle_alpha   90.00
_cell.angle_beta   90.00
_cell.angle_gamma   90.00
#
_symmetry.space_group_name_H-M   'P 1'
#
loop_
_entity.id
_entity.type
_entity.pdbx_description
1 polymer ?
#
loop_
_entity_poly.entity_id
_entity_poly.type
_entity_poly.pdbx_seq_one_letter_code
_entity_poly.pdbx_strand_id
1 'polypeptide(L)'
;MKIPQALDNKTSSPVQRQTVAMLPRTVLLVIVAASQMVPLGFCCTTDWRGSCDAAGWNVRVESCPCDNTSCTTVYCDSLAGAIGYVQEHYQRASVTIDLCSSCSFELEANSTIDNSNVERLYLSGNGSVVDCTRNVSVTFSGKMNVTIESITFKNCSTKGTLRFVNVFGYQDITLAHFEGSGLSFLNVSGTVSISNTTISGLHVHKSLDHISALYVNSKLSYGDAGLVFSLTNCSIVDNINVNETTAMEEMTRGTGMFLYLKRARNSNHFFINNCTFANNVAYLGGSISVLTSSASDTEVDIRDSVFRGNKAEIGSATDFYCAQTPVNKQINETCLRVVIRDSHFARNEPFTHIMQMGSSTVCVKYTELELNGKIVFYKNNGSAIASEESDIFVNRDSNITFTGNVAQRGAGLNLFGSFVHIYRNTEIKFYTTER
;
A
#
# COMPACT_ATOMS: atom_id res chain seq x y z
N MET A 1 -38.87 -27.78 -9.95
CA MET A 1 -39.53 -26.48 -9.70
C MET A 1 -40.45 -26.65 -8.50
N LYS A 2 -40.00 -26.23 -7.31
CA LYS A 2 -40.73 -26.32 -6.04
C LYS A 2 -40.56 -24.98 -5.33
N ILE A 3 -41.69 -24.32 -5.07
CA ILE A 3 -41.80 -23.13 -4.22
C ILE A 3 -41.97 -23.62 -2.78
N PRO A 4 -41.28 -23.03 -1.79
CA PRO A 4 -41.78 -23.04 -0.43
C PRO A 4 -42.27 -21.65 0.00
N GLN A 5 -43.31 -21.72 0.82
CA GLN A 5 -44.23 -20.68 1.22
C GLN A 5 -43.70 -19.70 2.28
N ALA A 6 -44.40 -18.57 2.29
CA ALA A 6 -44.49 -17.53 3.30
C ALA A 6 -44.44 -18.02 4.76
N LEU A 7 -43.82 -17.20 5.60
CA LEU A 7 -43.92 -17.26 7.05
C LEU A 7 -44.59 -15.98 7.57
N ASP A 8 -45.61 -16.22 8.38
CA ASP A 8 -46.60 -15.28 8.88
C ASP A 8 -46.10 -14.31 9.94
N ASN A 9 -46.77 -13.15 9.92
CA ASN A 9 -46.80 -12.11 10.95
C ASN A 9 -47.27 -12.64 12.31
N LYS A 10 -46.61 -12.21 13.40
CA LYS A 10 -47.21 -12.13 14.74
C LYS A 10 -47.04 -10.74 15.36
N THR A 11 -48.14 -10.00 15.24
CA THR A 11 -48.80 -9.13 16.21
C THR A 11 -48.06 -8.71 17.49
N SER A 12 -47.91 -7.39 17.60
CA SER A 12 -47.68 -6.57 18.79
C SER A 12 -48.96 -6.30 19.59
N SER A 13 -48.86 -6.23 20.94
CA SER A 13 -49.73 -5.43 21.83
C SER A 13 -49.15 -5.37 23.26
N PRO A 14 -49.59 -4.46 24.17
CA PRO A 14 -48.71 -3.42 24.71
C PRO A 14 -48.79 -3.28 26.26
N VAL A 15 -48.20 -2.18 26.76
CA VAL A 15 -48.55 -1.44 28.00
C VAL A 15 -47.74 -1.71 29.30
N GLN A 16 -46.91 -0.70 29.59
CA GLN A 16 -46.56 -0.04 30.86
C GLN A 16 -46.03 -0.82 32.07
N ARG A 17 -44.89 -0.32 32.61
CA ARG A 17 -44.90 0.53 33.81
C ARG A 17 -43.60 1.34 33.95
N GLN A 18 -43.77 2.64 34.14
CA GLN A 18 -42.77 3.58 34.65
C GLN A 18 -42.45 3.25 36.11
N THR A 19 -41.18 3.36 36.49
CA THR A 19 -40.81 3.74 37.85
C THR A 19 -39.59 4.64 37.76
N VAL A 20 -39.81 5.90 38.12
CA VAL A 20 -38.81 6.97 38.22
C VAL A 20 -38.13 6.81 39.57
N ALA A 21 -36.82 6.56 39.58
CA ALA A 21 -35.98 6.73 40.77
C ALA A 21 -35.13 7.99 40.56
N MET A 22 -35.48 9.05 41.31
CA MET A 22 -34.66 10.24 41.45
C MET A 22 -33.42 9.91 42.29
N LEU A 23 -32.24 10.23 41.76
CA LEU A 23 -31.00 10.37 42.52
C LEU A 23 -30.55 11.84 42.50
N PRO A 24 -29.87 12.32 43.55
CA PRO A 24 -29.71 13.73 43.83
C PRO A 24 -28.74 14.41 42.85
N ARG A 25 -29.15 15.57 42.34
CA ARG A 25 -28.29 16.52 41.65
C ARG A 25 -27.24 17.03 42.63
N THR A 26 -26.02 16.54 42.47
CA THR A 26 -24.83 17.23 42.99
C THR A 26 -24.43 18.25 41.94
N VAL A 27 -24.64 19.53 42.23
CA VAL A 27 -24.11 20.65 41.47
C VAL A 27 -22.62 20.73 41.80
N LEU A 28 -21.77 20.20 40.93
CA LEU A 28 -20.35 20.50 40.96
C LEU A 28 -20.14 21.83 40.22
N LEU A 29 -19.91 22.89 41.00
CA LEU A 29 -19.35 24.14 40.53
C LEU A 29 -17.91 23.85 40.06
N VAL A 30 -17.72 23.63 38.76
CA VAL A 30 -16.38 23.62 38.16
C VAL A 30 -15.98 25.08 38.00
N ILE A 31 -15.14 25.55 38.91
CA ILE A 31 -14.33 26.75 38.71
C ILE A 31 -13.45 26.47 37.50
N VAL A 32 -13.67 27.20 36.41
CA VAL A 32 -12.77 27.27 35.27
C VAL A 32 -11.50 27.96 35.77
N ALA A 33 -10.54 27.17 36.24
CA ALA A 33 -9.17 27.61 36.37
C ALA A 33 -8.52 27.48 34.99
N ALA A 34 -8.19 28.64 34.41
CA ALA A 34 -7.37 28.75 33.22
C ALA A 34 -6.03 28.02 33.42
N SER A 35 -5.61 27.29 32.37
CA SER A 35 -4.24 26.85 32.09
C SER A 35 -3.44 26.27 33.28
N GLN A 36 -3.59 24.97 33.54
CA GLN A 36 -2.49 24.19 34.07
C GLN A 36 -1.88 23.39 32.92
N MET A 37 -0.72 23.84 32.42
CA MET A 37 0.23 22.95 31.77
C MET A 37 0.63 21.92 32.82
N VAL A 38 0.19 20.67 32.67
CA VAL A 38 0.74 19.55 33.44
C VAL A 38 2.04 19.17 32.72
N PRO A 39 3.23 19.37 33.32
CA PRO A 39 4.46 18.88 32.74
C PRO A 39 4.38 17.35 32.73
N LEU A 40 4.41 16.75 31.54
CA LEU A 40 4.56 15.30 31.42
C LEU A 40 6.02 14.98 31.76
N GLY A 41 6.27 14.70 33.04
CA GLY A 41 7.55 14.18 33.51
C GLY A 41 7.75 12.74 33.04
N PHE A 42 8.12 12.55 31.79
CA PHE A 42 8.80 11.33 31.35
C PHE A 42 10.29 11.53 31.64
N CYS A 43 10.90 10.62 32.40
CA CYS A 43 12.34 10.62 32.66
C CYS A 43 13.15 10.37 31.37
N CYS A 44 13.25 11.40 30.53
CA CYS A 44 14.47 11.71 29.79
C CYS A 44 15.01 12.98 30.46
N THR A 45 16.32 13.15 30.52
CA THR A 45 16.99 14.31 31.14
C THR A 45 16.76 15.65 30.40
N THR A 46 15.68 15.76 29.63
CA THR A 46 15.26 16.95 28.85
C THR A 46 13.73 17.10 28.92
N ASP A 47 13.27 18.28 29.33
CA ASP A 47 11.86 18.64 29.56
C ASP A 47 10.96 18.38 28.34
N TRP A 48 9.86 17.64 28.53
CA TRP A 48 8.77 17.52 27.56
C TRP A 48 7.70 18.56 27.86
N ARG A 49 7.30 19.36 26.86
CA ARG A 49 6.19 20.32 26.99
C ARG A 49 5.03 19.89 26.10
N GLY A 50 3.96 19.40 26.72
CA GLY A 50 2.67 19.21 26.06
C GLY A 50 1.74 20.39 26.36
N SER A 51 0.99 20.85 25.37
CA SER A 51 -0.10 21.82 25.55
C SER A 51 -1.40 21.27 24.99
N CYS A 52 -2.48 21.32 25.78
CA CYS A 52 -3.84 20.99 25.34
C CYS A 52 -4.61 22.30 25.07
N ASP A 53 -5.23 22.41 23.90
CA ASP A 53 -6.04 23.59 23.55
C ASP A 53 -7.51 23.39 23.97
N ALA A 54 -8.19 24.47 24.37
CA ALA A 54 -9.51 24.41 25.01
C ALA A 54 -10.68 24.23 24.01
N ALA A 55 -10.43 24.32 22.70
CA ALA A 55 -11.44 24.25 21.65
C ALA A 55 -11.54 22.87 20.94
N GLY A 56 -10.72 21.90 21.35
CA GLY A 56 -10.70 20.53 20.84
C GLY A 56 -9.54 19.76 21.44
N TRP A 57 -9.65 18.44 21.61
CA TRP A 57 -8.58 17.60 22.19
C TRP A 57 -7.44 17.39 21.19
N ASN A 58 -6.69 18.46 20.93
CA ASN A 58 -5.45 18.45 20.16
C ASN A 58 -4.29 18.27 21.14
N VAL A 59 -3.60 17.15 21.06
CA VAL A 59 -2.37 16.92 21.82
C VAL A 59 -1.21 17.19 20.88
N ARG A 60 -0.48 18.28 21.14
CA ARG A 60 0.75 18.60 20.42
C ARG A 60 1.94 18.19 21.27
N VAL A 61 2.79 17.38 20.66
CA VAL A 61 4.09 16.99 21.20
C VAL A 61 5.14 17.65 20.34
N GLU A 62 5.83 18.64 20.91
CA GLU A 62 6.98 19.30 20.27
C GLU A 62 8.26 18.79 20.92
N SER A 63 9.20 18.32 20.10
CA SER A 63 10.58 18.12 20.56
C SER A 63 11.22 19.47 20.91
N CYS A 64 11.96 19.55 22.01
CA CYS A 64 12.63 20.78 22.43
C CYS A 64 13.51 21.38 21.30
N PRO A 65 13.59 22.72 21.18
CA PRO A 65 14.50 23.36 20.24
C PRO A 65 15.93 22.90 20.50
N CYS A 66 16.57 22.27 19.51
CA CYS A 66 18.00 21.96 19.59
C CYS A 66 18.79 23.23 19.26
N ASP A 67 19.42 23.86 20.25
CA ASP A 67 20.37 24.96 20.05
C ASP A 67 21.67 24.41 19.43
N ASN A 68 21.70 24.17 18.11
CA ASN A 68 22.85 24.00 17.17
C ASN A 68 24.14 23.26 17.59
N THR A 69 24.26 22.70 18.80
CA THR A 69 25.55 22.27 19.39
C THR A 69 25.51 20.89 20.04
N SER A 70 24.32 20.31 20.28
CA SER A 70 24.19 18.88 20.62
C SER A 70 22.74 18.42 20.45
N CYS A 71 22.41 17.79 19.32
CA CYS A 71 21.17 17.00 19.24
C CYS A 71 21.38 15.74 20.09
N THR A 72 20.80 15.75 21.29
CA THR A 72 20.65 14.56 22.12
C THR A 72 19.79 13.52 21.38
N THR A 73 20.31 12.31 21.23
CA THR A 73 19.49 11.13 20.89
C THR A 73 18.35 11.07 21.92
N VAL A 74 17.12 11.24 21.47
CA VAL A 74 15.95 11.09 22.34
C VAL A 74 15.60 9.61 22.36
N TYR A 75 16.02 8.92 23.43
CA TYR A 75 15.62 7.53 23.68
C TYR A 75 14.13 7.51 24.03
N CYS A 76 13.30 7.05 23.10
CA CYS A 76 11.86 6.97 23.31
C CYS A 76 11.39 5.52 23.32
N ASP A 77 11.29 4.94 24.52
CA ASP A 77 10.24 3.94 24.81
C ASP A 77 8.82 4.58 24.76
N SER A 78 8.72 5.89 24.48
CA SER A 78 7.57 6.75 24.79
C SER A 78 6.72 7.22 23.60
N LEU A 79 7.00 6.89 22.33
CA LEU A 79 6.07 7.28 21.24
C LEU A 79 4.74 6.51 21.38
N ALA A 80 4.84 5.19 21.50
CA ALA A 80 3.70 4.33 21.81
C ALA A 80 3.10 4.69 23.17
N GLY A 81 3.93 5.05 24.16
CA GLY A 81 3.47 5.49 25.47
C GLY A 81 2.68 6.80 25.46
N ALA A 82 3.14 7.80 24.69
CA ALA A 82 2.46 9.09 24.54
C ALA A 82 1.11 8.92 23.84
N ILE A 83 1.06 8.12 22.77
CA ILE A 83 -0.18 7.84 22.07
C ILE A 83 -1.11 7.01 22.96
N GLY A 84 -0.61 5.95 23.59
CA GLY A 84 -1.37 5.12 24.53
C GLY A 84 -1.97 5.92 25.69
N TYR A 85 -1.21 6.87 26.25
CA TYR A 85 -1.73 7.78 27.27
C TYR A 85 -2.92 8.61 26.76
N VAL A 86 -2.81 9.15 25.53
CA VAL A 86 -3.91 9.89 24.91
C VAL A 86 -5.14 8.99 24.74
N GLN A 87 -4.95 7.74 24.34
CA GLN A 87 -6.05 6.78 24.18
C GLN A 87 -6.76 6.45 25.49
N GLU A 88 -6.02 6.28 26.58
CA GLU A 88 -6.58 5.95 27.89
C GLU A 88 -7.42 7.09 28.45
N HIS A 89 -7.05 8.35 28.15
CA HIS A 89 -7.61 9.52 28.80
C HIS A 89 -8.58 10.33 27.92
N TYR A 90 -8.54 10.16 26.60
CA TYR A 90 -9.33 10.97 25.67
C TYR A 90 -10.05 10.13 24.62
N GLN A 91 -11.36 10.35 24.48
CA GLN A 91 -12.13 9.82 23.35
C GLN A 91 -12.06 10.79 22.17
N ARG A 92 -11.65 10.30 20.99
CA ARG A 92 -11.58 11.06 19.71
C ARG A 92 -10.61 12.25 19.76
N ALA A 93 -9.35 11.97 20.07
CA ALA A 93 -8.31 12.99 20.03
C ALA A 93 -7.68 13.11 18.64
N SER A 94 -7.15 14.31 18.33
CA SER A 94 -6.18 14.50 17.26
C SER A 94 -4.79 14.63 17.87
N VAL A 95 -3.84 13.84 17.38
CA VAL A 95 -2.47 13.80 17.90
C VAL A 95 -1.53 14.35 16.83
N THR A 96 -0.76 15.37 17.19
CA THR A 96 0.27 15.97 16.34
C THR A 96 1.62 15.79 17.01
N ILE A 97 2.56 15.16 16.31
CA ILE A 97 3.93 14.95 16.76
C ILE A 97 4.85 15.57 15.72
N ASP A 98 5.44 16.69 16.11
CA ASP A 98 6.39 17.42 15.27
C ASP A 98 7.80 17.12 15.77
N LEU A 99 8.55 16.39 14.95
CA LEU A 99 9.94 16.04 15.21
C LEU A 99 10.86 17.16 14.69
N CYS A 100 11.79 17.59 15.52
CA CYS A 100 12.79 18.61 15.15
C CYS A 100 13.65 18.15 13.98
N SER A 101 14.02 19.11 13.11
CA SER A 101 14.96 18.88 12.02
C SER A 101 16.30 18.37 12.58
N SER A 102 16.81 17.26 12.04
CA SER A 102 18.05 16.58 12.47
C SER A 102 17.98 15.74 13.75
N CYS A 103 16.78 15.45 14.24
CA CYS A 103 16.62 14.59 15.41
C CYS A 103 16.62 13.10 14.99
N SER A 104 17.43 12.30 15.69
CA SER A 104 17.48 10.84 15.54
C SER A 104 16.66 10.19 16.66
N PHE A 105 15.67 9.39 16.26
CA PHE A 105 14.82 8.63 17.19
C PHE A 105 15.18 7.17 17.11
N GLU A 106 15.52 6.58 18.26
CA GLU A 106 15.77 5.15 18.37
C GLU A 106 14.50 4.42 18.81
N LEU A 107 14.07 3.43 18.03
CA LEU A 107 13.01 2.51 18.42
C LEU A 107 13.61 1.16 18.80
N GLU A 108 13.51 0.79 20.09
CA GLU A 108 14.15 -0.41 20.63
C GLU A 108 13.30 -1.70 20.52
N ALA A 109 12.00 -1.60 20.24
CA ALA A 109 11.10 -2.75 20.14
C ALA A 109 9.96 -2.53 19.13
N ASN A 110 9.38 -3.63 18.64
CA ASN A 110 8.15 -3.61 17.84
C ASN A 110 7.07 -2.84 18.58
N SER A 111 6.68 -1.72 18.01
CA SER A 111 5.70 -0.81 18.59
C SER A 111 4.40 -0.91 17.81
N THR A 112 3.37 -1.43 18.46
CA THR A 112 2.01 -1.38 17.95
C THR A 112 1.35 -0.15 18.55
N ILE A 113 0.97 0.77 17.68
CA ILE A 113 0.15 1.91 18.01
C ILE A 113 -1.28 1.52 17.62
N ASP A 114 -2.01 0.92 18.57
CA ASP A 114 -3.47 0.87 18.47
C ASP A 114 -3.95 2.32 18.47
N ASN A 115 -4.88 2.69 17.59
CA ASN A 115 -5.42 4.03 17.46
C ASN A 115 -6.94 3.98 17.30
N SER A 116 -7.58 2.94 17.84
CA SER A 116 -9.05 2.80 17.82
C SER A 116 -9.81 4.03 18.35
N ASN A 117 -9.20 4.84 19.22
CA ASN A 117 -9.77 6.08 19.78
C ASN A 117 -9.17 7.39 19.23
N VAL A 118 -8.21 7.33 18.29
CA VAL A 118 -7.55 8.52 17.71
C VAL A 118 -8.20 8.81 16.36
N GLU A 119 -8.77 10.01 16.18
CA GLU A 119 -9.41 10.38 14.92
C GLU A 119 -8.37 10.73 13.86
N ARG A 120 -7.32 11.45 14.25
CA ARG A 120 -6.25 11.91 13.35
C ARG A 120 -4.90 11.80 14.02
N LEU A 121 -3.93 11.27 13.28
CA LEU A 121 -2.53 11.23 13.66
C LEU A 121 -1.70 11.95 12.59
N TYR A 122 -1.02 13.02 12.98
CA TYR A 122 -0.06 13.73 12.14
C TYR A 122 1.34 13.56 12.70
N LEU A 123 2.22 12.92 11.92
CA LEU A 123 3.63 12.73 12.22
C LEU A 123 4.44 13.50 11.18
N SER A 124 5.13 14.56 11.59
CA SER A 124 6.02 15.30 10.70
C SER A 124 7.42 15.37 11.26
N GLY A 125 8.42 15.39 10.40
CA GLY A 125 9.79 15.59 10.84
C GLY A 125 10.66 16.02 9.70
N ASN A 126 10.81 17.32 9.47
CA ASN A 126 11.56 17.87 8.34
C ASN A 126 13.04 17.40 8.34
N GLY A 127 13.33 16.28 7.66
CA GLY A 127 14.64 15.63 7.69
C GLY A 127 14.93 14.86 8.98
N SER A 128 13.90 14.48 9.74
CA SER A 128 14.05 13.62 10.91
C SER A 128 14.38 12.19 10.50
N VAL A 129 15.24 11.54 11.28
CA VAL A 129 15.63 10.14 11.05
C VAL A 129 15.11 9.28 12.20
N VAL A 130 14.36 8.24 11.88
CA VAL A 130 14.00 7.17 12.80
C VAL A 130 14.95 6.01 12.53
N ASP A 131 15.87 5.75 13.45
CA ASP A 131 16.80 4.62 13.37
C ASP A 131 16.27 3.44 14.18
N CYS A 132 16.01 2.34 13.50
CA CYS A 132 15.50 1.12 14.12
C CYS A 132 16.66 0.20 14.49
N THR A 133 17.10 0.19 15.74
CA THR A 133 18.26 -0.62 16.12
C THR A 133 17.96 -2.12 16.27
N ARG A 134 16.69 -2.55 16.25
CA ARG A 134 16.28 -3.96 16.48
C ARG A 134 15.19 -4.53 15.57
N ASN A 135 15.30 -4.40 14.24
CA ASN A 135 14.30 -4.95 13.31
C ASN A 135 12.86 -4.54 13.67
N VAL A 136 12.69 -3.28 14.03
CA VAL A 136 11.41 -2.74 14.50
C VAL A 136 10.50 -2.42 13.31
N SER A 137 9.22 -2.76 13.45
CA SER A 137 8.13 -2.25 12.61
C SER A 137 7.20 -1.37 13.46
N VAL A 138 6.74 -0.25 12.91
CA VAL A 138 5.67 0.55 13.51
C VAL A 138 4.34 0.12 12.91
N THR A 139 3.42 -0.35 13.75
CA THR A 139 2.09 -0.81 13.30
C THR A 139 1.02 0.17 13.73
N PHE A 140 0.24 0.68 12.78
CA PHE A 140 -0.96 1.47 12.99
C PHE A 140 -2.19 0.60 12.76
N SER A 141 -3.14 0.61 13.71
CA SER A 141 -4.41 -0.09 13.56
C SER A 141 -5.59 0.71 14.09
N GLY A 142 -6.78 0.48 13.56
CA GLY A 142 -8.01 1.14 14.01
C GLY A 142 -8.58 2.12 12.99
N LYS A 143 -9.42 3.06 13.45
CA LYS A 143 -10.15 3.99 12.60
C LYS A 143 -9.59 5.41 12.70
N MET A 144 -8.63 5.76 11.85
CA MET A 144 -7.97 7.07 11.92
C MET A 144 -7.52 7.58 10.54
N ASN A 145 -7.47 8.89 10.39
CA ASN A 145 -6.70 9.52 9.31
C ASN A 145 -5.24 9.63 9.75
N VAL A 146 -4.32 9.04 8.99
CA VAL A 146 -2.88 9.11 9.29
C VAL A 146 -2.21 9.98 8.24
N THR A 147 -1.41 10.93 8.67
CA THR A 147 -0.50 11.67 7.80
C THR A 147 0.91 11.54 8.34
N ILE A 148 1.84 11.08 7.51
CA ILE A 148 3.26 10.99 7.82
C ILE A 148 4.03 11.76 6.76
N GLU A 149 4.85 12.71 7.17
CA GLU A 149 5.50 13.64 6.25
C GLU A 149 6.97 13.87 6.60
N SER A 150 7.83 13.77 5.58
CA SER A 150 9.26 14.12 5.62
C SER A 150 10.15 13.28 6.53
N ILE A 151 9.71 12.09 6.94
CA ILE A 151 10.46 11.21 7.85
C ILE A 151 11.26 10.16 7.08
N THR A 152 12.55 10.03 7.42
CA THR A 152 13.42 8.95 6.92
C THR A 152 13.54 7.86 7.99
N PHE A 153 13.30 6.62 7.61
CA PHE A 153 13.48 5.45 8.46
C PHE A 153 14.72 4.66 8.02
N LYS A 154 15.65 4.41 8.94
CA LYS A 154 16.90 3.68 8.68
C LYS A 154 16.97 2.41 9.54
N ASN A 155 17.64 1.40 9.01
CA ASN A 155 17.88 0.12 9.68
C ASN A 155 16.62 -0.62 10.18
N CYS A 156 15.43 -0.24 9.67
CA CYS A 156 14.17 -0.84 10.09
C CYS A 156 13.93 -2.23 9.51
N SER A 157 13.02 -2.96 10.18
CA SER A 157 12.73 -4.36 9.91
C SER A 157 12.53 -4.66 8.42
N THR A 158 12.99 -5.84 8.00
CA THR A 158 12.64 -6.43 6.70
C THR A 158 11.17 -6.84 6.61
N LYS A 159 10.41 -6.77 7.72
CA LYS A 159 8.95 -7.01 7.76
C LYS A 159 8.10 -5.78 7.39
N GLY A 160 8.75 -4.71 6.94
CA GLY A 160 8.14 -3.42 6.69
C GLY A 160 8.44 -2.43 7.81
N THR A 161 8.91 -1.25 7.41
CA THR A 161 9.11 -0.09 8.28
C THR A 161 7.80 0.33 8.92
N LEU A 162 6.76 0.52 8.10
CA LEU A 162 5.42 0.92 8.53
C LEU A 162 4.39 -0.10 8.10
N ARG A 163 3.46 -0.43 9.00
CA ARG A 163 2.37 -1.37 8.76
C ARG A 163 1.05 -0.74 9.15
N PHE A 164 0.08 -0.76 8.26
CA PHE A 164 -1.29 -0.33 8.51
C PHE A 164 -2.15 -1.58 8.50
N VAL A 165 -2.80 -1.89 9.62
CA VAL A 165 -3.51 -3.15 9.82
C VAL A 165 -4.94 -2.88 10.29
N ASN A 166 -5.92 -3.46 9.58
CA ASN A 166 -7.34 -3.33 9.91
C ASN A 166 -7.80 -1.87 9.97
N VAL A 167 -7.39 -1.07 8.98
CA VAL A 167 -7.75 0.35 8.85
C VAL A 167 -8.98 0.44 7.94
N PHE A 168 -10.16 0.55 8.55
CA PHE A 168 -11.44 0.47 7.85
C PHE A 168 -12.29 1.72 8.02
N GLY A 169 -12.97 2.14 6.95
CA GLY A 169 -14.11 3.07 6.99
C GLY A 169 -13.76 4.52 6.65
N TYR A 170 -13.67 4.81 5.35
CA TYR A 170 -13.48 6.15 4.76
C TYR A 170 -12.35 6.96 5.41
N GLN A 171 -11.18 6.35 5.55
CA GLN A 171 -10.01 7.03 6.09
C GLN A 171 -9.03 7.37 5.00
N ASP A 172 -8.32 8.47 5.24
CA ASP A 172 -7.27 8.95 4.37
C ASP A 172 -5.93 8.68 5.06
N ILE A 173 -5.12 7.80 4.46
CA ILE A 173 -3.73 7.61 4.83
C ILE A 173 -2.88 8.37 3.82
N THR A 174 -2.12 9.35 4.30
CA THR A 174 -1.21 10.15 3.48
C THR A 174 0.23 9.94 3.93
N LEU A 175 1.09 9.50 3.01
CA LEU A 175 2.54 9.41 3.22
C LEU A 175 3.23 10.31 2.19
N ALA A 176 4.00 11.28 2.64
CA ALA A 176 4.69 12.21 1.75
C ALA A 176 6.16 12.35 2.17
N HIS A 177 7.07 12.41 1.19
CA HIS A 177 8.50 12.59 1.47
C HIS A 177 9.07 11.53 2.44
N PHE A 178 8.57 10.30 2.33
CA PHE A 178 9.00 9.17 3.14
C PHE A 178 10.20 8.48 2.50
N GLU A 179 11.14 8.03 3.34
CA GLU A 179 12.22 7.13 2.94
C GLU A 179 12.26 5.92 3.87
N GLY A 180 12.27 4.70 3.33
CA GLY A 180 12.33 3.49 4.15
C GLY A 180 12.48 2.21 3.35
N SER A 181 12.47 1.07 4.04
CA SER A 181 12.68 -0.26 3.43
C SER A 181 11.40 -1.04 3.17
N GLY A 182 10.27 -0.66 3.78
CA GLY A 182 9.00 -1.31 3.42
C GLY A 182 7.75 -0.67 4.01
N LEU A 183 6.66 -0.80 3.27
CA LEU A 183 5.32 -0.35 3.64
C LEU A 183 4.34 -1.50 3.45
N SER A 184 3.47 -1.73 4.44
CA SER A 184 2.44 -2.76 4.34
C SER A 184 1.06 -2.22 4.71
N PHE A 185 0.06 -2.53 3.89
CA PHE A 185 -1.34 -2.20 4.09
C PHE A 185 -2.14 -3.51 4.14
N LEU A 186 -2.62 -3.89 5.31
CA LEU A 186 -3.29 -5.16 5.58
C LEU A 186 -4.75 -4.89 5.99
N ASN A 187 -5.69 -5.35 5.18
CA ASN A 187 -7.13 -5.11 5.34
C ASN A 187 -7.43 -3.61 5.46
N VAL A 188 -7.10 -2.85 4.42
CA VAL A 188 -7.31 -1.40 4.35
C VAL A 188 -8.42 -1.07 3.35
N SER A 189 -9.31 -0.14 3.71
CA SER A 189 -10.29 0.52 2.81
C SER A 189 -10.21 2.04 2.90
N GLY A 190 -10.82 2.75 1.96
CA GLY A 190 -10.75 4.22 1.88
C GLY A 190 -9.66 4.70 0.92
N THR A 191 -9.02 5.82 1.24
CA THR A 191 -8.01 6.44 0.39
C THR A 191 -6.61 6.25 0.99
N VAL A 192 -5.67 5.82 0.17
CA VAL A 192 -4.24 5.82 0.51
C VAL A 192 -3.51 6.62 -0.54
N SER A 193 -2.77 7.65 -0.13
CA SER A 193 -1.99 8.51 -1.01
C SER A 193 -0.53 8.51 -0.56
N ILE A 194 0.36 8.06 -1.43
CA ILE A 194 1.81 8.06 -1.20
C ILE A 194 2.47 8.92 -2.27
N SER A 195 3.27 9.90 -1.85
CA SER A 195 3.90 10.83 -2.77
C SER A 195 5.34 11.17 -2.42
N ASN A 196 6.14 11.49 -3.45
CA ASN A 196 7.52 11.96 -3.32
C ASN A 196 8.38 11.05 -2.41
N THR A 197 8.17 9.74 -2.52
CA THR A 197 8.64 8.76 -1.54
C THR A 197 9.62 7.78 -2.17
N THR A 198 10.69 7.44 -1.45
CA THR A 198 11.65 6.40 -1.87
C THR A 198 11.55 5.18 -0.97
N ILE A 199 11.32 4.00 -1.56
CA ILE A 199 11.32 2.72 -0.84
C ILE A 199 12.45 1.85 -1.40
N SER A 200 13.45 1.55 -0.58
CA SER A 200 14.66 0.85 -1.05
C SER A 200 15.34 0.03 0.03
N GLY A 201 16.18 -0.90 -0.40
CA GLY A 201 17.01 -1.71 0.50
C GLY A 201 16.23 -2.76 1.30
N LEU A 202 15.04 -3.17 0.83
CA LEU A 202 14.40 -4.36 1.37
C LEU A 202 15.23 -5.59 0.97
N HIS A 203 15.81 -6.30 1.94
CA HIS A 203 16.49 -7.57 1.72
C HIS A 203 15.83 -8.67 2.54
N VAL A 204 15.07 -9.55 1.89
CA VAL A 204 14.38 -10.64 2.59
C VAL A 204 15.05 -11.97 2.30
N HIS A 205 15.60 -12.57 3.37
CA HIS A 205 16.39 -13.81 3.29
C HIS A 205 15.63 -15.08 3.72
N LYS A 206 14.46 -15.01 4.37
CA LYS A 206 13.71 -16.19 4.88
C LYS A 206 12.19 -15.94 4.96
N SER A 207 11.42 -17.05 4.96
CA SER A 207 9.95 -17.11 4.88
C SER A 207 9.25 -16.18 5.87
N LEU A 208 8.77 -15.07 5.35
CA LEU A 208 7.85 -14.18 6.02
C LEU A 208 6.59 -14.08 5.18
N ASP A 209 5.45 -14.00 5.85
CA ASP A 209 4.20 -13.68 5.19
C ASP A 209 4.24 -12.18 4.83
N HIS A 210 3.95 -11.84 3.56
CA HIS A 210 3.84 -10.46 3.03
C HIS A 210 5.17 -9.75 2.70
N ILE A 211 5.87 -10.21 1.66
CA ILE A 211 7.22 -9.71 1.34
C ILE A 211 7.23 -8.87 0.06
N SER A 212 7.05 -7.56 0.22
CA SER A 212 7.23 -6.55 -0.82
C SER A 212 7.68 -5.24 -0.20
N ALA A 213 8.43 -4.43 -0.94
CA ALA A 213 8.77 -3.07 -0.51
C ALA A 213 7.50 -2.25 -0.32
N LEU A 214 6.48 -2.46 -1.16
CA LEU A 214 5.12 -2.01 -0.94
C LEU A 214 4.15 -3.18 -1.03
N TYR A 215 3.59 -3.61 0.09
CA TYR A 215 2.63 -4.69 0.17
C TYR A 215 1.23 -4.14 0.47
N VAL A 216 0.25 -4.47 -0.38
CA VAL A 216 -1.15 -4.10 -0.17
C VAL A 216 -1.99 -5.36 -0.25
N ASN A 217 -2.65 -5.71 0.84
CA ASN A 217 -3.60 -6.81 0.91
C ASN A 217 -4.91 -6.28 1.42
N SER A 218 -5.95 -6.34 0.60
CA SER A 218 -7.28 -5.93 1.01
C SER A 218 -8.25 -7.11 0.93
N LYS A 219 -8.73 -7.51 2.11
CA LYS A 219 -9.80 -8.50 2.29
C LYS A 219 -11.04 -7.79 2.82
N LEU A 220 -11.73 -7.11 1.94
CA LEU A 220 -12.93 -6.35 2.28
C LEU A 220 -14.15 -7.27 2.38
N SER A 221 -14.99 -7.01 3.37
CA SER A 221 -16.29 -7.64 3.54
C SER A 221 -17.37 -6.87 2.77
N TYR A 222 -18.55 -7.48 2.66
CA TYR A 222 -19.69 -6.85 2.00
C TYR A 222 -20.09 -5.55 2.72
N GLY A 223 -20.12 -4.43 2.00
CA GLY A 223 -20.48 -3.12 2.54
C GLY A 223 -19.31 -2.23 2.99
N ASP A 224 -18.06 -2.71 2.90
CA ASP A 224 -16.90 -1.85 3.13
C ASP A 224 -16.79 -0.79 2.01
N ALA A 225 -16.08 0.31 2.24
CA ALA A 225 -15.74 1.23 1.15
C ALA A 225 -14.73 0.57 0.19
N GLY A 226 -14.74 0.95 -1.09
CA GLY A 226 -13.68 0.60 -2.03
C GLY A 226 -12.30 1.11 -1.57
N LEU A 227 -11.24 0.56 -2.14
CA LEU A 227 -9.88 1.06 -1.94
C LEU A 227 -9.45 1.95 -3.10
N VAL A 228 -9.14 3.22 -2.81
CA VAL A 228 -8.48 4.13 -3.74
C VAL A 228 -7.03 4.29 -3.27
N PHE A 229 -6.09 3.84 -4.07
CA PHE A 229 -4.67 3.83 -3.72
C PHE A 229 -3.88 4.60 -4.77
N SER A 230 -3.07 5.58 -4.36
CA SER A 230 -2.31 6.43 -5.28
C SER A 230 -0.83 6.46 -4.90
N LEU A 231 0.03 6.25 -5.90
CA LEU A 231 1.48 6.49 -5.86
C LEU A 231 1.81 7.61 -6.85
N THR A 232 2.45 8.67 -6.38
CA THR A 232 2.84 9.80 -7.25
C THR A 232 4.29 10.22 -6.99
N ASN A 233 5.12 10.29 -8.02
CA ASN A 233 6.54 10.68 -7.89
C ASN A 233 7.33 9.79 -6.92
N CYS A 234 7.05 8.48 -6.92
CA CYS A 234 7.71 7.53 -6.01
C CYS A 234 8.84 6.77 -6.71
N SER A 235 9.84 6.36 -5.93
CA SER A 235 10.96 5.54 -6.38
C SER A 235 11.04 4.26 -5.55
N ILE A 236 10.76 3.11 -6.15
CA ILE A 236 10.82 1.80 -5.50
C ILE A 236 11.97 1.01 -6.13
N VAL A 237 13.11 0.98 -5.45
CA VAL A 237 14.38 0.58 -6.07
C VAL A 237 15.21 -0.34 -5.20
N ASP A 238 15.99 -1.20 -5.85
CA ASP A 238 17.01 -2.05 -5.22
C ASP A 238 16.46 -2.93 -4.08
N ASN A 239 15.23 -3.46 -4.25
CA ASN A 239 14.61 -4.38 -3.30
C ASN A 239 14.79 -5.83 -3.76
N ILE A 240 15.21 -6.71 -2.86
CA ILE A 240 15.56 -8.11 -3.14
C ILE A 240 14.76 -9.06 -2.24
N ASN A 241 13.99 -9.95 -2.87
CA ASN A 241 13.27 -11.07 -2.25
C ASN A 241 13.42 -12.32 -3.13
N VAL A 242 14.45 -13.10 -2.86
CA VAL A 242 14.77 -14.35 -3.58
C VAL A 242 14.44 -15.59 -2.74
N ASN A 243 13.34 -15.54 -1.99
CA ASN A 243 12.99 -16.66 -1.13
C ASN A 243 12.37 -17.83 -1.93
N GLU A 244 13.16 -18.89 -2.13
CA GLU A 244 12.85 -20.09 -2.94
C GLU A 244 11.79 -21.04 -2.32
N THR A 245 11.18 -20.71 -1.18
CA THR A 245 10.24 -21.65 -0.53
C THR A 245 8.97 -21.86 -1.35
N THR A 246 8.88 -23.05 -1.97
CA THR A 246 7.86 -23.55 -2.90
C THR A 246 6.43 -23.69 -2.35
N ALA A 247 6.19 -23.42 -1.06
CA ALA A 247 4.93 -23.79 -0.41
C ALA A 247 3.84 -22.70 -0.42
N MET A 248 4.13 -21.46 -0.83
CA MET A 248 3.15 -20.36 -0.81
C MET A 248 3.21 -19.49 -2.08
N GLU A 249 2.90 -20.09 -3.23
CA GLU A 249 2.88 -19.43 -4.56
C GLU A 249 2.02 -18.15 -4.65
N GLU A 250 1.11 -17.93 -3.71
CA GLU A 250 0.27 -16.73 -3.66
C GLU A 250 0.91 -15.54 -2.93
N MET A 251 1.91 -15.75 -2.05
CA MET A 251 2.41 -14.70 -1.13
C MET A 251 3.84 -14.21 -1.40
N THR A 252 4.57 -14.82 -2.34
CA THR A 252 5.96 -14.47 -2.68
C THR A 252 6.08 -13.70 -4.00
N ARG A 253 5.19 -12.72 -4.20
CA ARG A 253 5.15 -11.92 -5.43
C ARG A 253 5.53 -10.45 -5.19
N GLY A 254 5.99 -9.75 -6.22
CA GLY A 254 6.06 -8.29 -6.24
C GLY A 254 7.13 -7.68 -5.35
N THR A 255 8.44 -7.77 -5.65
CA THR A 255 9.45 -7.14 -4.76
C THR A 255 9.27 -5.64 -4.64
N GLY A 256 8.99 -4.95 -5.74
CA GLY A 256 8.71 -3.53 -5.70
C GLY A 256 7.35 -3.29 -5.05
N MET A 257 6.30 -3.82 -5.66
CA MET A 257 4.95 -3.73 -5.13
C MET A 257 4.17 -5.02 -5.35
N PHE A 258 3.40 -5.43 -4.34
CA PHE A 258 2.42 -6.50 -4.48
C PHE A 258 1.05 -6.04 -3.99
N LEU A 259 0.06 -6.22 -4.86
CA LEU A 259 -1.35 -5.92 -4.64
C LEU A 259 -2.14 -7.21 -4.63
N TYR A 260 -2.66 -7.60 -3.47
CA TYR A 260 -3.52 -8.77 -3.31
C TYR A 260 -4.93 -8.35 -2.87
N LEU A 261 -5.91 -8.51 -3.75
CA LEU A 261 -7.31 -8.20 -3.45
C LEU A 261 -8.12 -9.48 -3.38
N LYS A 262 -8.64 -9.80 -2.20
CA LYS A 262 -9.40 -11.03 -1.97
C LYS A 262 -10.81 -10.69 -1.52
N ARG A 263 -11.80 -11.09 -2.32
CA ARG A 263 -13.24 -10.85 -2.07
C ARG A 263 -13.60 -9.36 -1.96
N ALA A 264 -12.81 -8.48 -2.57
CA ALA A 264 -13.06 -7.04 -2.60
C ALA A 264 -14.16 -6.72 -3.63
N ARG A 265 -15.42 -6.68 -3.18
CA ARG A 265 -16.60 -6.56 -4.06
C ARG A 265 -16.96 -5.13 -4.48
N ASN A 266 -16.27 -4.13 -3.93
CA ASN A 266 -16.46 -2.73 -4.31
C ASN A 266 -15.42 -2.33 -5.34
N SER A 267 -15.67 -1.24 -6.06
CA SER A 267 -14.71 -0.66 -6.99
C SER A 267 -13.39 -0.34 -6.29
N ASN A 268 -12.28 -0.79 -6.86
CA ASN A 268 -10.94 -0.50 -6.34
C ASN A 268 -10.12 0.16 -7.44
N HIS A 269 -9.48 1.28 -7.12
CA HIS A 269 -8.71 2.05 -8.09
C HIS A 269 -7.29 2.26 -7.59
N PHE A 270 -6.32 1.83 -8.39
CA PHE A 270 -4.90 1.97 -8.10
C PHE A 270 -4.27 2.88 -9.14
N PHE A 271 -3.76 4.03 -8.71
CA PHE A 271 -3.15 5.03 -9.56
C PHE A 271 -1.64 5.07 -9.31
N ILE A 272 -0.84 4.82 -10.34
CA ILE A 272 0.62 4.82 -10.29
C ILE A 272 1.12 5.84 -11.30
N ASN A 273 1.59 6.98 -10.82
CA ASN A 273 1.89 8.14 -11.64
C ASN A 273 3.33 8.62 -11.44
N ASN A 274 4.06 8.79 -12.54
CA ASN A 274 5.43 9.30 -12.52
C ASN A 274 6.33 8.55 -11.53
N CYS A 275 6.21 7.22 -11.49
CA CYS A 275 6.95 6.38 -10.56
C CYS A 275 8.09 5.65 -11.25
N THR A 276 9.13 5.32 -10.49
CA THR A 276 10.25 4.48 -10.96
C THR A 276 10.31 3.19 -10.15
N PHE A 277 10.28 2.05 -10.86
CA PHE A 277 10.56 0.73 -10.32
C PHE A 277 11.86 0.22 -10.94
N ALA A 278 12.94 0.15 -10.17
CA ALA A 278 14.24 -0.22 -10.72
C ALA A 278 15.02 -1.24 -9.91
N ASN A 279 15.69 -2.15 -10.61
CA ASN A 279 16.59 -3.16 -10.04
C ASN A 279 15.98 -4.02 -8.92
N ASN A 280 14.66 -4.16 -8.89
CA ASN A 280 14.02 -5.02 -7.92
C ASN A 280 14.12 -6.48 -8.37
N VAL A 281 14.34 -7.41 -7.43
CA VAL A 281 14.57 -8.83 -7.70
C VAL A 281 13.63 -9.69 -6.87
N ALA A 282 12.63 -10.31 -7.51
CA ALA A 282 11.69 -11.21 -6.85
C ALA A 282 11.81 -12.65 -7.36
N TYR A 283 11.23 -13.58 -6.59
CA TYR A 283 10.88 -14.89 -7.13
C TYR A 283 9.79 -14.79 -8.23
N LEU A 284 8.74 -13.99 -8.01
CA LEU A 284 7.66 -13.67 -8.97
C LEU A 284 7.39 -12.17 -8.99
N GLY A 285 7.26 -11.52 -10.14
CA GLY A 285 6.89 -10.10 -10.22
C GLY A 285 7.97 -9.16 -9.68
N GLY A 286 9.09 -8.99 -10.37
CA GLY A 286 10.21 -8.15 -9.88
C GLY A 286 9.80 -6.72 -9.52
N SER A 287 8.98 -6.09 -10.35
CA SER A 287 8.48 -4.72 -10.18
C SER A 287 7.14 -4.68 -9.45
N ILE A 288 6.03 -4.89 -10.16
CA ILE A 288 4.67 -4.89 -9.64
C ILE A 288 4.07 -6.27 -9.88
N SER A 289 3.38 -6.78 -8.87
CA SER A 289 2.47 -7.90 -8.99
C SER A 289 1.08 -7.51 -8.52
N VAL A 290 0.06 -7.85 -9.31
CA VAL A 290 -1.35 -7.66 -8.95
C VAL A 290 -2.05 -9.01 -9.06
N LEU A 291 -2.63 -9.44 -7.94
CA LEU A 291 -3.43 -10.64 -7.85
C LEU A 291 -4.80 -10.31 -7.27
N THR A 292 -5.84 -10.50 -8.05
CA THR A 292 -7.23 -10.37 -7.59
C THR A 292 -7.89 -11.74 -7.51
N SER A 293 -8.67 -11.99 -6.46
CA SER A 293 -9.40 -13.24 -6.26
C SER A 293 -10.80 -12.93 -5.77
N SER A 294 -11.79 -13.12 -6.63
CA SER A 294 -13.19 -12.73 -6.37
C SER A 294 -13.35 -11.24 -6.03
N ALA A 295 -12.48 -10.37 -6.56
CA ALA A 295 -12.71 -8.93 -6.56
C ALA A 295 -13.59 -8.55 -7.75
N SER A 296 -14.29 -7.43 -7.69
CA SER A 296 -15.02 -6.87 -8.82
C SER A 296 -14.59 -5.42 -9.05
N ASP A 297 -14.68 -4.95 -10.29
CA ASP A 297 -14.43 -3.56 -10.68
C ASP A 297 -13.10 -3.01 -10.14
N THR A 298 -12.01 -3.76 -10.40
CA THR A 298 -10.66 -3.33 -10.03
C THR A 298 -9.95 -2.74 -11.23
N GLU A 299 -9.51 -1.50 -11.11
CA GLU A 299 -8.71 -0.80 -12.12
C GLU A 299 -7.31 -0.47 -11.59
N VAL A 300 -6.28 -0.76 -12.38
CA VAL A 300 -4.90 -0.32 -12.15
C VAL A 300 -4.48 0.59 -13.30
N ASP A 301 -4.29 1.87 -13.02
CA ASP A 301 -3.85 2.90 -13.96
C ASP A 301 -2.38 3.25 -13.69
N ILE A 302 -1.51 2.95 -14.65
CA ILE A 302 -0.07 3.23 -14.63
C ILE A 302 0.23 4.27 -15.69
N ARG A 303 0.80 5.41 -15.30
CA ARG A 303 1.13 6.50 -16.21
C ARG A 303 2.52 7.09 -15.94
N ASP A 304 3.16 7.57 -17.00
CA ASP A 304 4.43 8.31 -16.95
C ASP A 304 5.54 7.59 -16.15
N SER A 305 5.51 6.25 -16.11
CA SER A 305 6.32 5.47 -15.17
C SER A 305 7.43 4.69 -15.88
N VAL A 306 8.50 4.41 -15.14
CA VAL A 306 9.70 3.73 -15.65
C VAL A 306 9.94 2.43 -14.88
N PHE A 307 10.06 1.33 -15.63
CA PHE A 307 10.34 -0.01 -15.13
C PHE A 307 11.66 -0.48 -15.71
N ARG A 308 12.74 -0.48 -14.92
CA ARG A 308 14.09 -0.76 -15.45
C ARG A 308 14.89 -1.76 -14.63
N GLY A 309 15.45 -2.77 -15.29
CA GLY A 309 16.40 -3.68 -14.63
C GLY A 309 15.75 -4.59 -13.59
N ASN A 310 14.42 -4.69 -13.54
CA ASN A 310 13.74 -5.57 -12.59
C ASN A 310 13.88 -7.02 -13.05
N LYS A 311 14.08 -7.92 -12.09
CA LYS A 311 14.30 -9.34 -12.33
C LYS A 311 13.25 -10.16 -11.59
N ALA A 312 12.76 -11.20 -12.25
CA ALA A 312 11.91 -12.20 -11.63
C ALA A 312 12.52 -13.57 -11.89
N GLU A 313 12.74 -14.38 -10.86
CA GLU A 313 13.30 -15.73 -11.03
C GLU A 313 12.34 -16.66 -11.78
N ILE A 314 11.04 -16.44 -11.62
CA ILE A 314 10.00 -17.13 -12.36
C ILE A 314 8.98 -16.08 -12.81
N GLY A 315 8.38 -16.30 -13.98
CA GLY A 315 7.25 -15.48 -14.45
C GLY A 315 7.72 -14.20 -15.13
N SER A 316 7.18 -13.06 -14.71
CA SER A 316 7.43 -11.76 -15.35
C SER A 316 7.93 -10.71 -14.39
N ALA A 317 8.56 -9.67 -14.94
CA ALA A 317 8.95 -8.51 -14.15
C ALA A 317 7.72 -7.74 -13.62
N THR A 318 6.63 -7.71 -14.38
CA THR A 318 5.35 -7.12 -14.00
C THR A 318 4.26 -8.14 -14.30
N ASP A 319 3.45 -8.56 -13.32
CA ASP A 319 2.33 -9.48 -13.54
C ASP A 319 0.99 -8.93 -13.05
N PHE A 320 -0.04 -9.12 -13.86
CA PHE A 320 -1.43 -8.82 -13.53
C PHE A 320 -2.26 -10.07 -13.73
N TYR A 321 -2.88 -10.54 -12.66
CA TYR A 321 -3.58 -11.81 -12.63
C TYR A 321 -4.93 -11.70 -11.92
N CYS A 322 -6.00 -12.01 -12.64
CA CYS A 322 -7.33 -12.22 -12.10
C CYS A 322 -7.55 -13.73 -11.86
N ALA A 323 -7.51 -14.17 -10.60
CA ALA A 323 -7.77 -15.56 -10.25
C ALA A 323 -9.27 -15.87 -10.41
N GLN A 324 -9.62 -16.52 -11.51
CA GLN A 324 -10.96 -17.06 -11.71
C GLN A 324 -11.16 -18.30 -10.82
N THR A 325 -12.13 -18.25 -9.89
CA THR A 325 -12.55 -19.44 -9.16
C THR A 325 -13.42 -20.32 -10.08
N PRO A 326 -13.13 -21.63 -10.22
CA PRO A 326 -13.85 -22.54 -11.13
C PRO A 326 -15.37 -22.67 -10.89
N VAL A 327 -15.90 -22.11 -9.81
CA VAL A 327 -17.20 -22.47 -9.24
C VAL A 327 -18.38 -21.87 -10.00
N ASN A 328 -18.18 -20.81 -10.81
CA ASN A 328 -19.23 -20.29 -11.70
C ASN A 328 -18.60 -19.80 -13.00
N LYS A 329 -18.59 -20.65 -14.04
CA LYS A 329 -18.15 -20.33 -15.42
C LYS A 329 -19.04 -19.29 -16.13
N GLN A 330 -19.70 -18.37 -15.42
CA GLN A 330 -20.22 -17.18 -16.07
C GLN A 330 -19.06 -16.21 -16.25
N ILE A 331 -18.37 -16.39 -17.38
CA ILE A 331 -17.10 -15.81 -17.84
C ILE A 331 -17.19 -14.30 -18.11
N ASN A 332 -18.27 -13.61 -17.73
CA ASN A 332 -18.60 -12.33 -18.36
C ASN A 332 -18.17 -11.08 -17.60
N GLU A 333 -17.50 -11.19 -16.46
CA GLU A 333 -17.02 -10.02 -15.73
C GLU A 333 -15.50 -10.09 -15.59
N THR A 334 -14.80 -9.25 -16.37
CA THR A 334 -13.37 -8.99 -16.19
C THR A 334 -13.16 -8.41 -14.80
N CYS A 335 -12.42 -9.12 -13.96
CA CYS A 335 -12.28 -8.74 -12.55
C CYS A 335 -11.12 -7.74 -12.32
N LEU A 336 -10.29 -7.53 -13.33
CA LEU A 336 -9.15 -6.64 -13.32
C LEU A 336 -9.01 -5.97 -14.71
N ARG A 337 -8.99 -4.65 -14.72
CA ARG A 337 -8.62 -3.81 -15.86
C ARG A 337 -7.32 -3.10 -15.54
N VAL A 338 -6.36 -3.16 -16.46
CA VAL A 338 -5.04 -2.54 -16.32
C VAL A 338 -4.87 -1.58 -17.47
N VAL A 339 -4.56 -0.33 -17.16
CA VAL A 339 -4.31 0.69 -18.17
C VAL A 339 -2.90 1.23 -18.01
N ILE A 340 -2.12 1.14 -19.08
CA ILE A 340 -0.74 1.64 -19.12
C ILE A 340 -0.69 2.84 -20.08
N ARG A 341 -0.11 3.94 -19.61
CA ARG A 341 0.02 5.22 -20.32
C ARG A 341 1.46 5.69 -20.30
N ASP A 342 1.98 6.13 -21.43
CA ASP A 342 3.21 6.93 -21.52
C ASP A 342 4.41 6.38 -20.71
N SER A 343 4.56 5.06 -20.68
CA SER A 343 5.47 4.35 -19.77
C SER A 343 6.60 3.61 -20.49
N HIS A 344 7.71 3.37 -19.79
CA HIS A 344 8.92 2.78 -20.37
C HIS A 344 9.39 1.55 -19.58
N PHE A 345 9.49 0.42 -20.26
CA PHE A 345 9.96 -0.86 -19.74
C PHE A 345 11.30 -1.23 -20.39
N ALA A 346 12.39 -1.16 -19.62
CA ALA A 346 13.73 -1.32 -20.16
C ALA A 346 14.58 -2.35 -19.40
N ARG A 347 15.20 -3.29 -20.14
CA ARG A 347 16.19 -4.23 -19.58
C ARG A 347 15.67 -5.04 -18.39
N ASN A 348 14.39 -5.39 -18.38
CA ASN A 348 13.84 -6.29 -17.39
C ASN A 348 14.19 -7.74 -17.75
N GLU A 349 14.46 -8.56 -16.75
CA GLU A 349 14.98 -9.92 -16.90
C GLU A 349 14.08 -10.92 -16.18
N PRO A 350 12.98 -11.36 -16.81
CA PRO A 350 12.23 -12.51 -16.35
C PRO A 350 13.03 -13.80 -16.64
N PHE A 351 13.38 -14.57 -15.63
CA PHE A 351 14.12 -15.80 -15.79
C PHE A 351 13.18 -16.95 -16.22
N THR A 352 13.65 -17.78 -17.14
CA THR A 352 12.90 -18.87 -17.77
C THR A 352 13.35 -20.20 -17.20
N HIS A 353 12.43 -21.02 -16.66
CA HIS A 353 12.52 -22.47 -16.89
C HIS A 353 11.21 -23.26 -16.71
N ILE A 354 10.17 -22.71 -16.04
CA ILE A 354 9.09 -23.60 -15.54
C ILE A 354 7.66 -23.20 -15.98
N MET A 355 7.35 -21.93 -16.29
CA MET A 355 5.96 -21.54 -16.61
C MET A 355 5.62 -21.60 -18.11
N GLN A 356 4.48 -22.24 -18.42
CA GLN A 356 3.93 -22.38 -19.78
C GLN A 356 3.66 -21.04 -20.50
N MET A 357 3.37 -19.96 -19.77
CA MET A 357 3.10 -18.63 -20.35
C MET A 357 4.34 -17.88 -20.83
N GLY A 358 5.53 -18.40 -20.54
CA GLY A 358 6.80 -17.78 -20.92
C GLY A 358 7.21 -16.63 -19.99
N SER A 359 8.48 -16.25 -20.09
CA SER A 359 9.07 -15.15 -19.36
C SER A 359 8.85 -13.85 -20.11
N SER A 360 8.22 -12.86 -19.45
CA SER A 360 7.87 -11.58 -20.06
C SER A 360 8.17 -10.38 -19.18
N THR A 361 8.20 -9.18 -19.78
CA THR A 361 8.32 -7.95 -19.02
C THR A 361 6.99 -7.63 -18.36
N VAL A 362 5.91 -7.62 -19.15
CA VAL A 362 4.53 -7.52 -18.68
C VAL A 362 3.82 -8.83 -18.95
N CYS A 363 3.17 -9.41 -17.96
CA CYS A 363 2.30 -10.58 -18.09
C CYS A 363 0.88 -10.20 -17.65
N VAL A 364 -0.10 -10.55 -18.46
CA VAL A 364 -1.53 -10.39 -18.14
C VAL A 364 -2.26 -11.72 -18.29
N LYS A 365 -3.10 -12.06 -17.31
CA LYS A 365 -3.90 -13.28 -17.34
C LYS A 365 -5.32 -13.03 -16.82
N TYR A 366 -6.33 -13.44 -17.59
CA TYR A 366 -7.74 -13.14 -17.37
C TYR A 366 -8.03 -11.66 -17.09
N THR A 367 -7.28 -10.78 -17.75
CA THR A 367 -7.22 -9.34 -17.45
C THR A 367 -7.47 -8.55 -18.73
N GLU A 368 -8.15 -7.42 -18.61
CA GLU A 368 -8.20 -6.43 -19.69
C GLU A 368 -6.98 -5.53 -19.62
N LEU A 369 -6.17 -5.47 -20.68
CA LEU A 369 -5.00 -4.61 -20.78
C LEU A 369 -5.22 -3.51 -21.81
N GLU A 370 -5.23 -2.26 -21.37
CA GLU A 370 -5.26 -1.10 -22.26
C GLU A 370 -3.88 -0.43 -22.36
N LEU A 371 -3.48 -0.14 -23.59
CA LEU A 371 -2.24 0.52 -23.94
C LEU A 371 -2.57 1.86 -24.58
N ASN A 372 -2.13 2.94 -23.93
CA ASN A 372 -2.45 4.32 -24.25
C ASN A 372 -1.17 5.16 -24.41
N GLY A 373 -1.15 6.06 -25.40
CA GLY A 373 -0.05 7.00 -25.57
C GLY A 373 1.25 6.33 -26.01
N LYS A 374 2.40 6.83 -25.53
CA LYS A 374 3.72 6.36 -25.94
C LYS A 374 4.28 5.31 -24.99
N ILE A 375 4.26 4.04 -25.40
CA ILE A 375 4.76 2.93 -24.58
C ILE A 375 5.98 2.31 -25.24
N VAL A 376 7.06 2.14 -24.46
CA VAL A 376 8.34 1.62 -24.98
C VAL A 376 8.76 0.38 -24.21
N PHE A 377 9.08 -0.68 -24.94
CA PHE A 377 9.71 -1.90 -24.44
C PHE A 377 11.09 -2.06 -25.06
N TYR A 378 12.15 -1.84 -24.27
CA TYR A 378 13.52 -1.76 -24.76
C TYR A 378 14.46 -2.78 -24.11
N LYS A 379 15.05 -3.66 -24.93
CA LYS A 379 16.10 -4.61 -24.53
C LYS A 379 15.73 -5.50 -23.33
N ASN A 380 14.48 -5.93 -23.23
CA ASN A 380 14.07 -6.87 -22.19
C ASN A 380 14.49 -8.31 -22.56
N ASN A 381 14.90 -9.10 -21.56
CA ASN A 381 15.25 -10.51 -21.71
C ASN A 381 14.03 -11.40 -21.46
N GLY A 382 13.03 -11.24 -22.32
CA GLY A 382 11.78 -11.98 -22.34
C GLY A 382 10.86 -11.39 -23.41
N SER A 383 9.65 -11.92 -23.52
CA SER A 383 8.62 -11.26 -24.33
C SER A 383 8.36 -9.88 -23.72
N ALA A 384 8.15 -8.83 -24.51
CA ALA A 384 7.75 -7.55 -23.93
C ALA A 384 6.38 -7.67 -23.24
N ILE A 385 5.39 -8.26 -23.92
CA ILE A 385 4.10 -8.60 -23.34
C ILE A 385 3.81 -10.08 -23.55
N ALA A 386 3.41 -10.78 -22.49
CA ALA A 386 2.78 -12.09 -22.56
C ALA A 386 1.33 -12.00 -22.04
N SER A 387 0.42 -12.72 -22.70
CA SER A 387 -1.01 -12.63 -22.44
C SER A 387 -1.66 -14.00 -22.48
N GLU A 388 -2.44 -14.36 -21.46
CA GLU A 388 -3.25 -15.58 -21.41
C GLU A 388 -4.72 -15.26 -21.17
N GLU A 389 -5.59 -15.70 -22.09
CA GLU A 389 -7.05 -15.55 -22.00
C GLU A 389 -7.47 -14.13 -21.58
N SER A 390 -6.85 -13.14 -22.22
CA SER A 390 -6.94 -11.73 -21.89
C SER A 390 -7.18 -10.92 -23.17
N ASP A 391 -7.79 -9.75 -23.02
CA ASP A 391 -8.02 -8.82 -24.12
C ASP A 391 -7.03 -7.66 -24.01
N ILE A 392 -6.31 -7.37 -25.09
CA ILE A 392 -5.38 -6.25 -25.18
C ILE A 392 -5.96 -5.20 -26.11
N PHE A 393 -6.13 -3.97 -25.62
CA PHE A 393 -6.64 -2.84 -26.37
C PHE A 393 -5.50 -1.83 -26.62
N VAL A 394 -5.10 -1.66 -27.87
CA VAL A 394 -4.20 -0.59 -28.30
C VAL A 394 -5.07 0.57 -28.78
N ASN A 395 -5.32 1.52 -27.90
CA ASN A 395 -6.28 2.60 -28.12
C ASN A 395 -5.76 3.64 -29.12
N ARG A 396 -6.68 4.46 -29.64
CA ARG A 396 -6.40 5.48 -30.67
C ARG A 396 -5.24 6.39 -30.28
N ASP A 397 -4.49 6.81 -31.29
CA ASP A 397 -3.39 7.75 -31.17
C ASP A 397 -2.22 7.24 -30.28
N SER A 398 -2.17 5.93 -30.02
CA SER A 398 -1.09 5.28 -29.26
C SER A 398 0.10 4.91 -30.15
N ASN A 399 1.30 4.99 -29.56
CA ASN A 399 2.57 4.61 -30.18
C ASN A 399 3.29 3.58 -29.31
N ILE A 400 3.27 2.32 -29.74
CA ILE A 400 3.86 1.21 -29.01
C ILE A 400 5.13 0.76 -29.71
N THR A 401 6.28 0.89 -29.05
CA THR A 401 7.58 0.54 -29.63
C THR A 401 8.23 -0.62 -28.88
N PHE A 402 8.55 -1.68 -29.62
CA PHE A 402 9.32 -2.83 -29.16
C PHE A 402 10.70 -2.78 -29.79
N THR A 403 11.77 -2.74 -29.00
CA THR A 403 13.15 -2.61 -29.53
C THR A 403 14.10 -3.55 -28.82
N GLY A 404 14.69 -4.50 -29.56
CA GLY A 404 15.76 -5.35 -29.04
C GLY A 404 15.35 -6.29 -27.91
N ASN A 405 14.06 -6.56 -27.72
CA ASN A 405 13.61 -7.57 -26.77
C ASN A 405 14.01 -8.96 -27.30
N VAL A 406 14.33 -9.89 -26.40
CA VAL A 406 14.78 -11.24 -26.75
C VAL A 406 13.96 -12.26 -25.96
N ALA A 407 13.31 -13.19 -26.65
CA ALA A 407 12.54 -14.25 -26.01
C ALA A 407 12.67 -15.55 -26.81
N GLN A 408 12.49 -16.70 -26.15
CA GLN A 408 12.36 -17.99 -26.86
C GLN A 408 11.10 -18.05 -27.73
N ARG A 409 10.04 -17.33 -27.33
CA ARG A 409 8.75 -17.28 -28.03
C ARG A 409 8.27 -15.83 -28.01
N GLY A 410 8.09 -15.20 -29.17
CA GLY A 410 7.45 -13.88 -29.30
C GLY A 410 8.15 -12.75 -28.55
N ALA A 411 9.29 -12.25 -29.04
CA ALA A 411 10.05 -11.19 -28.36
C ALA A 411 9.24 -9.89 -28.11
N GLY A 412 8.32 -9.53 -28.99
CA GLY A 412 7.39 -8.42 -28.76
C GLY A 412 6.15 -8.88 -27.99
N LEU A 413 5.34 -9.73 -28.62
CA LEU A 413 4.08 -10.23 -28.07
C LEU A 413 4.07 -11.77 -28.04
N ASN A 414 3.63 -12.34 -26.93
CA ASN A 414 3.35 -13.77 -26.78
C ASN A 414 1.90 -13.95 -26.32
N LEU A 415 1.04 -14.52 -27.16
CA LEU A 415 -0.42 -14.55 -26.96
C LEU A 415 -0.93 -15.99 -26.85
N PHE A 416 -1.68 -16.29 -25.78
CA PHE A 416 -2.31 -17.58 -25.55
C PHE A 416 -3.81 -17.39 -25.29
N GLY A 417 -4.66 -17.77 -26.24
CA GLY A 417 -6.12 -17.58 -26.12
C GLY A 417 -6.55 -16.11 -25.91
N SER A 418 -5.72 -15.15 -26.31
CA SER A 418 -5.92 -13.72 -26.09
C SER A 418 -6.30 -13.01 -27.39
N PHE A 419 -7.06 -11.92 -27.30
CA PHE A 419 -7.38 -11.05 -28.43
C PHE A 419 -6.62 -9.74 -28.35
N VAL A 420 -6.32 -9.16 -29.52
CA VAL A 420 -5.70 -7.84 -29.62
C VAL A 420 -6.59 -6.95 -30.47
N HIS A 421 -7.08 -5.88 -29.87
CA HIS A 421 -7.92 -4.86 -30.48
C HIS A 421 -7.04 -3.64 -30.79
N ILE A 422 -6.82 -3.37 -32.07
CA ILE A 422 -6.02 -2.24 -32.51
C ILE A 422 -6.96 -1.19 -33.11
N TYR A 423 -7.03 -0.02 -32.48
CA TYR A 423 -7.89 1.06 -32.95
C TYR A 423 -7.19 1.91 -34.02
N ARG A 424 -7.97 2.71 -34.76
CA ARG A 424 -7.46 3.63 -35.78
C ARG A 424 -6.41 4.60 -35.22
N ASN A 425 -5.54 5.10 -36.10
CA ASN A 425 -4.46 6.05 -35.78
C ASN A 425 -3.47 5.53 -34.73
N THR A 426 -3.25 4.22 -34.67
CA THR A 426 -2.24 3.62 -33.81
C THR A 426 -0.98 3.32 -34.60
N GLU A 427 0.16 3.38 -33.93
CA GLU A 427 1.44 2.96 -34.49
C GLU A 427 2.06 1.89 -33.58
N ILE A 428 2.38 0.74 -34.16
CA ILE A 428 3.07 -0.35 -33.45
C ILE A 428 4.35 -0.66 -34.22
N LYS A 429 5.49 -0.48 -33.55
CA LYS A 429 6.83 -0.58 -34.14
C LYS A 429 7.61 -1.73 -33.52
N PHE A 430 8.23 -2.54 -34.37
CA PHE A 430 9.13 -3.61 -33.95
C PHE A 430 10.51 -3.35 -34.57
N TYR A 431 11.50 -3.17 -33.71
CA TYR A 431 12.90 -2.98 -34.09
C TYR A 431 13.74 -4.13 -33.53
N THR A 432 14.51 -4.77 -34.40
CA THR A 432 15.59 -5.66 -33.98
C THR A 432 16.77 -4.81 -33.54
N THR A 433 17.55 -5.27 -32.56
CA THR A 433 18.92 -4.76 -32.45
C THR A 433 19.72 -5.30 -33.62
N GLU A 434 20.28 -4.41 -34.45
CA GLU A 434 21.39 -4.79 -35.32
C GLU A 434 22.44 -5.47 -34.43
N ARG A 435 22.81 -6.69 -34.79
CA ARG A 435 23.74 -7.52 -34.02
C ARG A 435 25.15 -6.97 -34.10
#